data_AF-A0A1H3GBN8-F1
#
_entry.id   AF-A0A1H3GBN8-F1
#
_cell.length_a   1.000
_cell.length_b   1.000
_cell.length_c   1.000
_cell.angle_alpha   90.00
_cell.angle_beta   90.00
_cell.angle_gamma   90.00
#
_symmetry.space_group_name_H-M   'P 1'
#
loop_
_entity.id
_entity.type
_entity.pdbx_description
1 polymer ?
#
loop_
_entity_poly.entity_id
_entity_poly.type
_entity_poly.pdbx_seq_one_letter_code
_entity_poly.pdbx_strand_id
1 'polypeptide(L)' 'MARARTLLAGVDLVPITQGLLAAAADLGPSSLRSPDALHLATALGLGPVLDAFVVYDERLAQAATDAGLPVVAPA' A
#
# COMPACT_ATOMS: atom_id res chain seq x y z
N MET A 1 -2.83 -22.92 -8.53
CA MET A 1 -2.74 -22.58 -7.09
C MET A 1 -1.36 -22.84 -6.49
N ALA A 2 -0.68 -23.96 -6.78
CA ALA A 2 0.64 -24.25 -6.22
C ALA A 2 1.70 -23.16 -6.51
N ARG A 3 1.85 -22.75 -7.78
CA ARG A 3 2.81 -21.69 -8.17
C ARG A 3 2.59 -20.35 -7.47
N ALA A 4 1.34 -19.92 -7.31
CA ALA A 4 1.03 -18.66 -6.63
C ALA A 4 1.43 -18.69 -5.14
N ARG A 5 1.19 -19.81 -4.44
CA ARG A 5 1.64 -19.99 -3.05
C ARG A 5 3.16 -19.98 -2.94
N THR A 6 3.87 -20.61 -3.88
CA THR A 6 5.34 -20.60 -3.90
C THR A 6 5.90 -19.19 -4.02
N LEU A 7 5.31 -18.35 -4.88
CA LEU A 7 5.73 -16.95 -5.04
C LEU A 7 5.44 -16.13 -3.77
N LEU A 8 4.23 -16.25 -3.22
CA LEU A 8 3.84 -15.52 -2.01
C LEU A 8 4.64 -15.94 -0.76
N ALA A 9 5.21 -17.14 -0.73
CA ALA A 9 6.07 -17.59 0.36
C ALA A 9 7.40 -16.81 0.48
N GLY A 10 7.80 -16.09 -0.58
CA GLY A 10 8.97 -15.20 -0.58
C GLY A 10 8.64 -13.74 -0.31
N VAL A 11 7.40 -13.41 0.05
CA VAL A 11 6.96 -12.03 0.32
C VAL A 11 6.72 -11.87 1.81
N ASP A 12 7.35 -10.84 2.40
CA ASP A 12 7.06 -10.47 3.77
C ASP A 12 5.68 -9.85 3.87
N LEU A 13 4.90 -10.32 4.84
CA LEU A 13 3.54 -9.83 5.09
C LEU A 13 3.57 -8.83 6.24
N VAL A 14 2.98 -7.66 6.02
CA VAL A 14 2.74 -6.69 7.09
C VAL A 14 1.42 -7.06 7.80
N PRO A 15 1.45 -7.32 9.12
CA PRO A 15 0.24 -7.60 9.87
C PRO A 15 -0.72 -6.40 9.88
N ILE A 16 -2.02 -6.66 9.70
CA ILE A 16 -3.04 -5.63 9.92
C ILE A 16 -3.22 -5.46 11.43
N THR A 17 -2.79 -4.31 11.94
CA THR A 17 -2.92 -3.95 13.35
C THR A 17 -4.01 -2.89 13.54
N GLN A 18 -4.45 -2.70 14.79
CA GLN A 18 -5.38 -1.61 15.12
C GLN A 18 -4.77 -0.24 14.82
N GLY A 19 -3.46 -0.06 15.02
CA GLY A 19 -2.76 1.18 14.66
C GLY A 19 -2.77 1.43 13.16
N LEU A 20 -2.56 0.38 12.35
CA LEU A 20 -2.67 0.48 10.88
C LEU A 20 -4.09 0.85 10.44
N LEU A 21 -5.11 0.25 11.06
CA LEU A 21 -6.51 0.54 10.75
C LEU A 21 -6.88 1.98 11.08
N ALA A 22 -6.41 2.49 12.23
CA ALA A 22 -6.61 3.89 12.61
C ALA A 22 -5.91 4.84 11.62
N ALA A 23 -4.64 4.58 11.30
CA ALA A 23 -3.90 5.36 10.31
C ALA A 23 -4.61 5.36 8.95
N ALA A 24 -5.09 4.20 8.48
CA ALA A 24 -5.85 4.10 7.23
C ALA A 24 -7.18 4.87 7.27
N ALA A 25 -7.85 4.92 8.43
CA ALA A 25 -9.09 5.69 8.60
C ALA A 25 -8.84 7.21 8.57
N ASP A 26 -7.66 7.65 9.03
CA ASP A 26 -7.26 9.05 9.02
C ASP A 26 -6.75 9.53 7.65
N LEU A 27 -6.37 8.61 6.76
CA LEU A 27 -5.99 8.91 5.38
C LEU A 27 -7.22 9.27 4.54
N GLY A 28 -7.62 10.55 4.59
CA GLY A 28 -8.52 11.17 3.61
C GLY A 28 -7.82 11.32 2.25
N PRO A 29 -8.53 11.17 1.10
CA PRO A 29 -9.88 11.68 0.79
C PRO A 29 -10.97 10.59 0.71
N SER A 30 -12.26 11.00 0.67
CA SER A 30 -13.43 10.11 0.54
C SER A 30 -13.44 9.23 -0.72
N SER A 31 -12.54 9.49 -1.66
CA SER A 31 -12.40 8.74 -2.88
C SER A 31 -11.55 7.47 -2.71
N LEU A 32 -10.68 7.35 -1.71
CA LEU A 32 -9.94 6.10 -1.53
C LEU A 32 -10.87 5.00 -1.01
N ARG A 33 -10.82 3.83 -1.65
CA ARG A 33 -11.54 2.66 -1.14
C ARG A 33 -10.76 2.09 0.04
N SER A 34 -11.43 1.39 0.95
CA SER A 34 -10.82 0.87 2.17
C SER A 34 -9.55 0.03 1.95
N PRO A 35 -9.45 -0.84 0.92
CA PRO A 35 -8.20 -1.55 0.63
C PRO A 35 -7.05 -0.62 0.20
N ASP A 36 -7.36 0.44 -0.56
CA ASP A 36 -6.36 1.40 -1.05
C ASP A 36 -5.82 2.25 0.10
N ALA A 37 -6.70 2.66 1.03
CA ALA A 37 -6.31 3.36 2.24
C ALA A 37 -5.42 2.51 3.16
N LEU A 38 -5.72 1.21 3.30
CA LEU A 38 -4.88 0.25 4.03
C LEU A 38 -3.50 0.08 3.38
N HIS A 39 -3.46 -0.02 2.04
CA HIS A 39 -2.22 -0.17 1.31
C HIS A 39 -1.34 1.09 1.48
N LEU A 40 -1.94 2.28 1.31
CA LEU A 40 -1.26 3.55 1.49
C LEU A 40 -0.75 3.73 2.93
N ALA A 41 -1.56 3.44 3.94
CA ALA A 41 -1.14 3.48 5.35
C ALA A 41 0.03 2.54 5.64
N THR A 42 0.00 1.35 5.04
CA THR A 42 1.07 0.36 5.21
C THR A 42 2.39 0.91 4.67
N ALA A 43 2.37 1.46 3.45
CA ALA A 43 3.56 2.03 2.82
C ALA A 43 4.09 3.26 3.57
N LEU A 44 3.22 4.16 4.01
CA LEU A 44 3.60 5.30 4.84
C LEU A 44 4.23 4.88 6.16
N GLY A 45 3.74 3.79 6.77
CA GLY A 45 4.29 3.23 8.01
C GLY A 45 5.71 2.65 7.86
N LEU A 46 6.10 2.24 6.65
CA LEU A 46 7.47 1.80 6.36
C LEU A 46 8.44 2.99 6.25
N GLY A 47 7.96 4.16 5.84
CA GLY A 47 8.75 5.38 5.84
C GLY A 47 10.05 5.26 5.02
N PRO A 48 11.22 5.65 5.56
CA PRO A 48 12.46 5.72 4.79
C PRO A 48 13.00 4.39 4.24
N VAL A 49 12.54 3.24 4.76
CA VAL A 49 12.98 1.93 4.24
C VAL A 49 12.18 1.46 3.03
N LEU A 50 11.16 2.21 2.62
CA LEU A 50 10.38 1.92 1.42
C LEU A 50 11.09 2.46 0.18
N ASP A 51 11.62 1.56 -0.64
CA ASP A 51 12.29 1.94 -1.89
C ASP A 51 11.30 2.27 -3.03
N ALA A 52 10.17 1.56 -3.09
CA ALA A 52 9.18 1.73 -4.15
C ALA A 52 7.77 1.32 -3.68
N PHE A 53 6.76 2.06 -4.13
CA PHE A 53 5.34 1.73 -3.97
C PHE A 53 4.76 1.28 -5.32
N VAL A 54 4.64 -0.03 -5.51
CA VAL A 54 4.23 -0.62 -6.80
C VAL A 54 2.71 -0.77 -6.87
N VAL A 55 2.05 -0.04 -7.78
CA VAL A 55 0.59 -0.08 -7.95
C VAL A 55 0.17 0.07 -9.41
N TYR A 56 -0.89 -0.63 -9.79
CA TYR A 56 -1.48 -0.54 -11.13
C TYR A 56 -2.76 0.33 -11.17
N ASP A 57 -3.39 0.56 -10.02
CA ASP A 57 -4.58 1.41 -9.95
C ASP A 57 -4.16 2.88 -9.97
N GLU A 58 -4.67 3.64 -10.94
CA GLU A 58 -4.30 5.05 -11.16
C GLU A 58 -4.68 5.95 -9.98
N ARG A 59 -5.79 5.67 -9.29
CA ARG A 59 -6.25 6.49 -8.15
C ARG A 59 -5.34 6.30 -6.95
N LEU A 60 -4.95 5.04 -6.68
CA LEU A 60 -4.01 4.73 -5.62
C LEU A 60 -2.60 5.23 -5.97
N ALA A 61 -2.18 5.15 -7.24
CA ALA A 61 -0.92 5.73 -7.70
C ALA A 61 -0.88 7.24 -7.46
N GLN A 62 -1.95 7.95 -7.79
CA GLN A 62 -2.05 9.39 -7.55
C GLN A 62 -2.01 9.70 -6.06
N ALA A 63 -2.81 9.02 -5.24
CA ALA A 63 -2.83 9.26 -3.79
C ALA A 63 -1.47 8.98 -3.12
N ALA A 64 -0.77 7.94 -3.55
CA ALA A 64 0.58 7.64 -3.06
C ALA A 64 1.60 8.71 -3.51
N THR A 65 1.48 9.22 -4.73
CA THR A 65 2.32 10.32 -5.25
C THR A 65 2.08 11.60 -4.45
N ASP A 66 0.81 11.95 -4.18
CA ASP A 66 0.43 13.11 -3.38
C ASP A 66 0.94 13.01 -1.93
N ALA A 67 1.04 11.78 -1.42
CA ALA A 67 1.63 11.46 -0.12
C ALA A 67 3.17 11.41 -0.12
N GLY A 68 3.82 11.67 -1.26
CA GLY A 68 5.27 11.73 -1.41
C GLY A 68 5.97 10.37 -1.49
N LEU A 69 5.24 9.29 -1.77
CA LEU A 69 5.82 7.96 -1.92
C LEU A 69 6.49 7.78 -3.31
N PRO A 70 7.56 6.97 -3.40
CA PRO A 70 8.20 6.63 -4.67
C PRO A 70 7.35 5.64 -5.49
N VAL A 71 6.38 6.15 -6.25
CA VAL A 71 5.43 5.30 -7.00
C VAL A 71 6.06 4.67 -8.24
N VAL A 72 5.79 3.38 -8.45
CA VAL A 72 6.10 2.64 -9.68
C VAL A 72 4.80 2.02 -10.21
N ALA A 73 4.41 2.36 -11.44
CA ALA A 73 3.22 1.84 -12.10
C ALA A 73 3.60 1.06 -13.36
N PRO A 74 3.70 -0.28 -13.29
CA PRO A 74 4.01 -1.09 -14.47
C PRO A 74 2.85 -1.10 -15.47
N ALA A 75 3.16 -1.39 -16.74
CA ALA A 75 2.20 -1.44 -17.85
C ALA A 75 1.43 -2.76 -17.92
#